data_AF-A0A4S5C9Z4-F1
#
_entry.id   AF-A0A4S5C9Z4-F1
#
_cell.length_a   1.000
_cell.length_b   1.000
_cell.length_c   1.000
_cell.angle_alpha   90.00
_cell.angle_beta   90.00
_cell.angle_gamma   90.00
#
_symmetry.space_group_name_H-M   'P 1'
#
loop_
_entity.id
_entity.type
_entity.pdbx_description
1 polymer ?
#
loop_
_entity_poly.entity_id
_entity_poly.type
_entity_poly.pdbx_seq_one_letter_code
_entity_poly.pdbx_strand_id
1 'polypeptide(L)'
;NDQGQLGNGSTTNSLLPVRVTGLTRVIAVAGGYLGAFALRQNGTVWGWGSEAPGDGTSNSLVPVKVIGLTGVTSITGHTPAASSRDGTVWAWGGNFYGQLGNGTAGTDRSLVPMRVNSLGRISRISDGPTALGRDGTVWAWGPEITALGVLGATAVPKQVPGLRDITVVAGGDYTRYALVGAG
;
A
#
# COMPACT_ATOMS: atom_id res chain seq x y z
N ASN A 1 -6.62 -2.83 -19.61
CA ASN A 1 -7.93 -2.81 -18.94
C ASN A 1 -8.56 -4.19 -18.85
N ASP A 2 -7.82 -5.25 -19.15
CA ASP A 2 -8.34 -6.62 -19.18
C ASP A 2 -8.95 -7.10 -17.84
N GLN A 3 -8.59 -6.43 -16.74
CA GLN A 3 -9.08 -6.73 -15.39
C GLN A 3 -9.96 -5.62 -14.79
N GLY A 4 -10.36 -4.63 -15.61
CA GLY A 4 -11.15 -3.48 -15.16
C GLY A 4 -10.32 -2.40 -14.45
N GLN A 5 -9.00 -2.35 -14.67
CA GLN A 5 -8.10 -1.36 -14.06
C GLN A 5 -8.52 0.10 -14.30
N LEU A 6 -9.31 0.39 -15.35
CA LEU A 6 -9.86 1.72 -15.64
C LEU A 6 -11.05 2.10 -14.73
N GLY A 7 -11.65 1.15 -14.01
CA GLY A 7 -12.71 1.42 -13.02
C GLY A 7 -14.00 2.01 -13.62
N ASN A 8 -14.22 1.82 -14.92
CA ASN A 8 -15.35 2.37 -15.67
C ASN A 8 -16.46 1.33 -15.92
N GLY A 9 -16.41 0.17 -15.25
CA GLY A 9 -17.38 -0.92 -15.42
C GLY A 9 -17.18 -1.75 -16.70
N SER A 10 -16.06 -1.59 -17.40
CA SER A 10 -15.73 -2.33 -18.61
C SER A 10 -14.32 -2.91 -18.51
N THR A 11 -14.04 -3.95 -19.30
CA THR A 11 -12.69 -4.49 -19.56
C THR A 11 -12.10 -4.01 -20.88
N THR A 12 -12.83 -3.17 -21.63
CA THR A 12 -12.37 -2.61 -22.91
C THR A 12 -11.27 -1.58 -22.68
N ASN A 13 -10.18 -1.69 -23.44
CA ASN A 13 -9.10 -0.71 -23.42
C ASN A 13 -9.55 0.65 -23.99
N SER A 14 -8.94 1.73 -23.50
CA SER A 14 -9.14 3.07 -24.03
C SER A 14 -7.79 3.76 -24.19
N LEU A 15 -7.59 4.39 -25.35
CA LEU A 15 -6.44 5.26 -25.61
C LEU A 15 -6.69 6.72 -25.15
N LEU A 16 -7.93 7.02 -24.76
CA LEU A 16 -8.33 8.32 -24.22
C LEU A 16 -8.64 8.21 -22.73
N PRO A 17 -8.46 9.28 -21.95
CA PRO A 17 -8.88 9.30 -20.55
C PRO A 17 -10.35 8.91 -20.41
N VAL A 18 -10.63 7.97 -19.50
CA VAL A 18 -11.99 7.57 -19.15
C VAL A 18 -12.28 7.97 -17.71
N ARG A 19 -13.53 8.34 -17.45
CA ARG A 19 -13.98 8.66 -16.10
C ARG A 19 -14.17 7.38 -15.30
N VAL A 20 -13.57 7.32 -14.12
CA VAL A 20 -13.81 6.26 -13.14
C VAL A 20 -15.22 6.41 -12.55
N THR A 21 -15.95 5.29 -12.44
CA THR A 21 -17.35 5.27 -12.01
C THR A 21 -17.49 5.63 -10.53
N GLY A 22 -18.45 6.48 -10.19
CA GLY A 22 -18.91 6.69 -8.81
C GLY A 22 -17.96 7.40 -7.84
N LEU A 23 -16.74 7.76 -8.26
CA LEU A 23 -15.78 8.46 -7.39
C LEU A 23 -15.85 9.98 -7.52
N THR A 24 -15.78 10.65 -6.37
CA THR A 24 -15.71 12.11 -6.26
C THR A 24 -14.82 12.50 -5.09
N ARG A 25 -14.25 13.71 -5.12
CA ARG A 25 -13.39 14.26 -4.05
C ARG A 25 -12.21 13.34 -3.70
N VAL A 26 -11.58 12.79 -4.74
CA VAL A 26 -10.34 12.00 -4.62
C VAL A 26 -9.18 12.96 -4.36
N ILE A 27 -8.32 12.62 -3.41
CA ILE A 27 -7.15 13.40 -3.02
C ILE A 27 -5.82 12.67 -3.25
N ALA A 28 -5.87 11.35 -3.45
CA ALA A 28 -4.72 10.56 -3.88
C ALA A 28 -5.19 9.32 -4.64
N VAL A 29 -4.34 8.81 -5.52
CA VAL A 29 -4.53 7.56 -6.27
C VAL A 29 -3.26 6.73 -6.19
N ALA A 30 -3.40 5.41 -6.24
CA ALA A 30 -2.28 4.47 -6.31
C ALA A 30 -2.61 3.37 -7.33
N GLY A 31 -1.69 3.14 -8.27
CA GLY A 31 -1.80 2.05 -9.24
C GLY A 31 -1.06 0.80 -8.76
N GLY A 32 -1.67 -0.36 -8.92
CA GLY A 32 -1.01 -1.67 -8.81
C GLY A 32 -0.87 -2.32 -10.18
N TYR A 33 -0.43 -3.59 -10.22
CA TYR A 33 -0.27 -4.32 -11.49
C TYR A 33 -1.59 -4.54 -12.22
N LEU A 34 -2.61 -5.06 -11.52
CA LEU A 34 -3.92 -5.35 -12.11
C LEU A 34 -5.06 -4.68 -11.34
N GLY A 35 -4.76 -3.66 -10.54
CA GLY A 35 -5.75 -2.90 -9.78
C GLY A 35 -5.33 -1.46 -9.52
N ALA A 36 -6.25 -0.70 -8.95
CA ALA A 36 -6.00 0.67 -8.55
C ALA A 36 -6.81 1.02 -7.31
N PHE A 37 -6.30 2.02 -6.58
CA PHE A 37 -6.88 2.50 -5.34
C PHE A 37 -6.99 4.02 -5.36
N ALA A 38 -8.00 4.56 -4.69
CA ALA A 38 -8.23 5.98 -4.51
C ALA A 38 -8.52 6.30 -3.05
N LEU A 39 -7.89 7.36 -2.55
CA LEU A 39 -8.18 7.97 -1.25
C LEU A 39 -9.08 9.18 -1.46
N ARG A 40 -10.23 9.21 -0.78
CA ARG A 40 -11.13 10.36 -0.76
C ARG A 40 -10.79 11.31 0.38
N GLN A 41 -11.19 12.57 0.23
CA GLN A 41 -10.97 13.63 1.22
C GLN A 41 -11.53 13.29 2.63
N ASN A 42 -12.56 12.46 2.71
CA ASN A 42 -13.14 12.01 3.97
C ASN A 42 -12.37 10.85 4.63
N GLY A 43 -11.22 10.45 4.10
CA GLY A 43 -10.39 9.36 4.63
C GLY A 43 -10.88 7.96 4.28
N THR A 44 -11.81 7.81 3.33
CA THR A 44 -12.22 6.49 2.80
C THR A 44 -11.35 6.07 1.62
N VAL A 45 -11.01 4.77 1.57
CA VAL A 45 -10.26 4.17 0.46
C VAL A 45 -11.21 3.36 -0.41
N TRP A 46 -10.97 3.39 -1.70
CA TRP A 46 -11.73 2.67 -2.71
C TRP A 46 -10.77 1.90 -3.61
N GLY A 47 -11.05 0.63 -3.88
CA GLY A 47 -10.23 -0.23 -4.74
C GLY A 47 -11.03 -0.81 -5.91
N TRP A 48 -10.35 -1.17 -6.98
CA TRP A 48 -10.92 -1.89 -8.13
C TRP A 48 -9.82 -2.61 -8.93
N GLY A 49 -10.20 -3.42 -9.91
CA GLY A 49 -9.32 -4.35 -10.63
C GLY A 49 -9.31 -5.74 -10.01
N SER A 50 -8.30 -6.56 -10.32
CA SER A 50 -8.21 -7.99 -9.93
C SER A 50 -7.18 -8.30 -8.84
N GLU A 51 -6.70 -7.29 -8.09
CA GLU A 51 -5.66 -7.43 -7.05
C GLU A 51 -6.21 -7.05 -5.67
N ALA A 52 -7.23 -7.79 -5.21
CA ALA A 52 -7.85 -7.58 -3.90
C ALA A 52 -8.31 -6.12 -3.68
N PRO A 53 -9.49 -5.74 -4.20
CA PRO A 53 -10.06 -4.40 -4.04
C PRO A 53 -10.24 -3.94 -2.58
N GLY A 54 -10.11 -4.86 -1.61
CA GLY A 54 -10.12 -4.55 -0.18
C GLY A 54 -11.50 -4.61 0.46
N ASP A 55 -12.51 -5.11 -0.26
CA ASP A 55 -13.89 -5.31 0.21
C ASP A 55 -14.19 -6.80 0.52
N GLY A 56 -13.19 -7.68 0.43
CA GLY A 56 -13.33 -9.12 0.61
C GLY A 56 -13.57 -9.90 -0.68
N THR A 57 -13.73 -9.23 -1.82
CA THR A 57 -13.83 -9.87 -3.13
C THR A 57 -12.47 -10.04 -3.80
N SER A 58 -12.40 -10.87 -4.85
CA SER A 58 -11.19 -11.04 -5.66
C SER A 58 -10.98 -9.91 -6.67
N ASN A 59 -12.06 -9.32 -7.17
CA ASN A 59 -12.01 -8.34 -8.24
C ASN A 59 -13.25 -7.45 -8.29
N SER A 60 -13.11 -6.26 -8.88
CA SER A 60 -14.24 -5.39 -9.23
C SER A 60 -13.93 -4.52 -10.44
N LEU A 61 -14.89 -4.37 -11.37
CA LEU A 61 -14.75 -3.49 -12.55
C LEU A 61 -15.04 -2.02 -12.26
N VAL A 62 -15.55 -1.74 -11.05
CA VAL A 62 -15.85 -0.40 -10.56
C VAL A 62 -15.27 -0.22 -9.15
N PRO A 63 -15.01 1.01 -8.71
CA PRO A 63 -14.56 1.27 -7.35
C PRO A 63 -15.52 0.71 -6.30
N VAL A 64 -14.99 -0.10 -5.40
CA VAL A 64 -15.66 -0.58 -4.18
C VAL A 64 -14.95 -0.01 -2.96
N LYS A 65 -15.71 0.22 -1.89
CA LYS A 65 -15.15 0.79 -0.66
C LYS A 65 -14.33 -0.28 0.07
N VAL A 66 -13.07 0.02 0.36
CA VAL A 66 -12.24 -0.83 1.22
C VAL A 66 -12.82 -0.85 2.63
N ILE A 67 -13.03 -2.05 3.18
CA ILE A 67 -13.68 -2.23 4.48
C ILE A 67 -12.67 -2.15 5.64
N GLY A 68 -13.16 -1.80 6.84
CA GLY A 68 -12.35 -1.81 8.06
C GLY A 68 -11.36 -0.64 8.23
N LEU A 69 -11.23 0.26 7.24
CA LEU A 69 -10.34 1.42 7.33
C LEU A 69 -11.06 2.69 7.78
N THR A 70 -10.40 3.46 8.66
CA THR A 70 -10.85 4.79 9.08
C THR A 70 -9.68 5.78 9.13
N GLY A 71 -9.96 7.05 8.82
CA GLY A 71 -8.99 8.13 8.95
C GLY A 71 -7.71 7.95 8.12
N VAL A 72 -7.82 7.31 6.94
CA VAL A 72 -6.66 7.05 6.07
C VAL A 72 -6.08 8.37 5.55
N THR A 73 -4.75 8.43 5.50
CA THR A 73 -3.98 9.61 5.07
C THR A 73 -3.02 9.33 3.92
N SER A 74 -2.67 8.07 3.68
CA SER A 74 -1.90 7.66 2.49
C SER A 74 -2.22 6.22 2.11
N ILE A 75 -2.01 5.90 0.83
CA ILE A 75 -2.29 4.59 0.21
C ILE A 75 -1.17 4.21 -0.76
N THR A 76 -1.00 2.91 -0.99
CA THR A 76 -0.08 2.31 -1.97
C THR A 76 -0.82 1.26 -2.81
N GLY A 77 -0.30 0.95 -4.00
CA GLY A 77 -1.07 0.20 -5.00
C GLY A 77 -0.47 -1.15 -5.38
N HIS A 78 0.86 -1.25 -5.48
CA HIS A 78 1.50 -2.49 -5.90
C HIS A 78 1.44 -3.54 -4.79
N THR A 79 1.83 -3.17 -3.57
CA THR A 79 1.38 -3.86 -2.36
C THR A 79 0.27 -3.00 -1.76
N PRO A 80 -1.01 -3.41 -1.85
CA PRO A 80 -2.10 -2.64 -1.30
C PRO A 80 -1.90 -2.39 0.20
N ALA A 81 -1.69 -1.13 0.56
CA ALA A 81 -1.54 -0.71 1.94
C ALA A 81 -2.10 0.68 2.18
N ALA A 82 -2.38 0.98 3.44
CA ALA A 82 -2.91 2.26 3.87
C ALA A 82 -2.33 2.63 5.24
N SER A 83 -2.08 3.93 5.46
CA SER A 83 -1.75 4.44 6.79
C SER A 83 -2.79 5.45 7.27
N SER A 84 -3.18 5.29 8.53
CA SER A 84 -4.19 6.12 9.20
C SER A 84 -3.55 7.26 9.99
N ARG A 85 -4.34 8.29 10.29
CA ARG A 85 -3.91 9.48 11.05
C ARG A 85 -3.41 9.16 12.47
N ASP A 86 -3.78 8.02 13.03
CA ASP A 86 -3.27 7.53 14.31
C ASP A 86 -1.86 6.90 14.21
N GLY A 87 -1.38 6.67 12.98
CA GLY A 87 -0.12 6.01 12.68
C GLY A 87 -0.23 4.50 12.49
N THR A 88 -1.44 3.94 12.48
CA THR A 88 -1.67 2.52 12.17
C THR A 88 -1.47 2.26 10.66
N VAL A 89 -0.82 1.15 10.33
CA VAL A 89 -0.65 0.68 8.94
C VAL A 89 -1.43 -0.60 8.73
N TRP A 90 -2.05 -0.69 7.56
CA TRP A 90 -2.80 -1.84 7.08
C TRP A 90 -2.24 -2.28 5.73
N ALA A 91 -2.19 -3.58 5.50
CA ALA A 91 -1.79 -4.19 4.23
C ALA A 91 -2.76 -5.32 3.86
N TRP A 92 -2.96 -5.54 2.56
CA TRP A 92 -3.74 -6.65 2.02
C TRP A 92 -3.22 -7.06 0.64
N GLY A 93 -3.81 -8.10 0.07
CA GLY A 93 -3.36 -8.72 -1.18
C GLY A 93 -2.43 -9.91 -0.94
N GLY A 94 -1.53 -10.14 -1.89
CA GLY A 94 -0.58 -11.26 -1.87
C GLY A 94 0.46 -11.15 -0.75
N ASN A 95 0.91 -12.30 -0.24
CA ASN A 95 1.85 -12.38 0.88
C ASN A 95 3.05 -13.28 0.62
N PHE A 96 3.39 -13.56 -0.64
CA PHE A 96 4.43 -14.53 -0.98
C PHE A 96 5.77 -14.26 -0.28
N TYR A 97 6.14 -12.98 -0.15
CA TYR A 97 7.37 -12.56 0.50
C TYR A 97 7.16 -11.98 1.90
N GLY A 98 5.96 -12.10 2.47
CA GLY A 98 5.61 -11.52 3.76
C GLY A 98 5.14 -10.07 3.71
N GLN A 99 4.65 -9.60 2.55
CA GLN A 99 4.20 -8.22 2.33
C GLN A 99 3.11 -7.73 3.28
N LEU A 100 2.34 -8.63 3.89
CA LEU A 100 1.33 -8.28 4.88
C LEU A 100 1.91 -7.82 6.22
N GLY A 101 3.19 -8.13 6.50
CA GLY A 101 3.86 -7.70 7.73
C GLY A 101 3.20 -8.23 9.02
N ASN A 102 2.44 -9.32 8.91
CA ASN A 102 1.67 -9.93 9.99
C ASN A 102 2.38 -11.15 10.60
N GLY A 103 3.60 -11.46 10.18
CA GLY A 103 4.38 -12.62 10.59
C GLY A 103 4.19 -13.87 9.73
N THR A 104 3.33 -13.85 8.70
CA THR A 104 3.14 -14.97 7.79
C THR A 104 3.68 -14.67 6.38
N ALA A 105 3.97 -15.71 5.59
CA ALA A 105 4.46 -15.60 4.21
C ALA A 105 4.06 -16.83 3.38
N GLY A 106 4.35 -16.82 2.07
CA GLY A 106 4.06 -17.92 1.16
C GLY A 106 2.68 -17.80 0.49
N THR A 107 1.89 -18.87 0.48
CA THR A 107 0.58 -18.88 -0.22
C THR A 107 -0.52 -18.14 0.53
N ASP A 108 -0.23 -17.62 1.72
CA ASP A 108 -1.13 -16.73 2.43
C ASP A 108 -1.44 -15.48 1.61
N ARG A 109 -2.65 -14.95 1.79
CA ARG A 109 -3.09 -13.66 1.23
C ARG A 109 -4.29 -13.16 1.99
N SER A 110 -4.59 -11.87 1.86
CA SER A 110 -5.81 -11.28 2.42
C SER A 110 -6.56 -10.46 1.38
N LEU A 111 -7.88 -10.65 1.29
CA LEU A 111 -8.74 -9.82 0.44
C LEU A 111 -9.29 -8.57 1.17
N VAL A 112 -8.96 -8.45 2.45
CA VAL A 112 -9.36 -7.33 3.32
C VAL A 112 -8.12 -6.78 4.03
N PRO A 113 -8.13 -5.50 4.43
CA PRO A 113 -7.03 -4.92 5.19
C PRO A 113 -6.71 -5.72 6.46
N MET A 114 -5.44 -6.10 6.61
CA MET A 114 -4.89 -6.65 7.85
C MET A 114 -3.95 -5.63 8.47
N ARG A 115 -3.99 -5.50 9.80
CA ARG A 115 -3.06 -4.63 10.51
C ARG A 115 -1.63 -5.17 10.38
N VAL A 116 -0.70 -4.30 10.01
CA VAL A 116 0.74 -4.60 10.02
C VAL A 116 1.22 -4.55 11.48
N ASN A 117 1.92 -5.60 11.92
CA ASN A 117 2.34 -5.75 13.31
C ASN A 117 3.68 -5.10 13.60
N SER A 118 3.98 -4.84 14.87
CA SER A 118 5.31 -4.43 15.34
C SER A 118 5.87 -3.13 14.77
N LEU A 119 5.03 -2.25 14.22
CA LEU A 119 5.43 -0.90 13.78
C LEU A 119 5.27 0.12 14.90
N GLY A 120 6.16 1.13 14.91
CA GLY A 120 5.96 2.38 15.64
C GLY A 120 4.83 3.24 15.04
N ARG A 121 4.68 4.48 15.52
CA ARG A 121 3.69 5.42 14.94
C ARG A 121 4.17 5.91 13.58
N ILE A 122 3.50 5.49 12.53
CA ILE A 122 3.88 5.81 11.15
C ILE A 122 3.34 7.18 10.71
N SER A 123 4.11 7.88 9.89
CA SER A 123 3.75 9.14 9.23
C SER A 123 3.46 8.95 7.74
N ARG A 124 4.16 8.01 7.09
CA ARG A 124 4.06 7.70 5.65
C ARG A 124 4.39 6.24 5.37
N ILE A 125 3.77 5.71 4.33
CA ILE A 125 4.11 4.41 3.73
C ILE A 125 4.57 4.64 2.28
N SER A 126 5.30 3.68 1.73
CA SER A 126 5.74 3.66 0.34
C SER A 126 5.46 2.31 -0.30
N ASP A 127 5.35 2.29 -1.63
CA ASP A 127 5.41 1.04 -2.40
C ASP A 127 6.74 0.31 -2.10
N GLY A 128 6.66 -1.02 -2.03
CA GLY A 128 7.70 -1.87 -1.45
C GLY A 128 7.67 -1.77 0.08
N PRO A 129 7.07 -2.74 0.81
CA PRO A 129 6.64 -2.60 2.21
C PRO A 129 7.64 -1.90 3.14
N THR A 130 7.53 -0.57 3.19
CA THR A 130 8.43 0.38 3.86
C THR A 130 7.58 1.47 4.50
N ALA A 131 7.95 1.90 5.70
CA ALA A 131 7.25 2.93 6.43
C ALA A 131 8.22 3.89 7.11
N LEU A 132 7.82 5.15 7.19
CA LEU A 132 8.52 6.19 7.94
C LEU A 132 7.80 6.43 9.27
N GLY A 133 8.49 6.21 10.37
CA GLY A 133 8.05 6.58 11.71
C GLY A 133 7.98 8.10 11.89
N ARG A 134 7.11 8.56 12.78
CA ARG A 134 7.04 9.98 13.19
C ARG A 134 8.29 10.46 13.94
N ASP A 135 9.08 9.52 14.44
CA ASP A 135 10.36 9.69 15.11
C ASP A 135 11.55 9.63 14.13
N GLY A 136 11.30 9.67 12.82
CA GLY A 136 12.34 9.63 11.79
C GLY A 136 12.95 8.24 11.56
N THR A 137 12.39 7.19 12.17
CA THR A 137 12.83 5.80 11.96
C THR A 137 12.28 5.22 10.66
N VAL A 138 13.06 4.38 9.97
CA VAL A 138 12.60 3.67 8.77
C VAL A 138 12.36 2.21 9.12
N TRP A 139 11.24 1.67 8.63
CA TRP A 139 10.84 0.28 8.81
C TRP A 139 10.67 -0.39 7.47
N ALA A 140 11.07 -1.65 7.34
CA ALA A 140 10.94 -2.41 6.11
C ALA A 140 10.59 -3.88 6.38
N TRP A 141 9.81 -4.46 5.46
CA TRP A 141 9.48 -5.88 5.41
C TRP A 141 9.19 -6.33 3.98
N GLY A 142 8.73 -7.57 3.83
CA GLY A 142 8.38 -8.20 2.57
C GLY A 142 9.62 -8.61 1.75
N PRO A 143 9.57 -8.48 0.42
CA PRO A 143 10.64 -8.93 -0.46
C PRO A 143 11.92 -8.11 -0.24
N GLU A 144 13.05 -8.82 -0.29
CA GLU A 144 14.42 -8.30 -0.44
C GLU A 144 14.67 -6.91 0.16
N ILE A 145 14.72 -6.81 1.49
CA ILE A 145 15.09 -5.59 2.22
C ILE A 145 16.61 -5.32 2.23
N THR A 146 17.37 -6.02 1.37
CA THR A 146 18.83 -5.90 1.22
C THR A 146 19.26 -4.50 0.78
N ALA A 147 18.44 -3.81 -0.02
CA ALA A 147 18.64 -2.42 -0.41
C ALA A 147 18.65 -1.43 0.78
N LEU A 148 18.17 -1.85 1.96
CA LEU A 148 18.18 -1.07 3.21
C LEU A 148 19.15 -1.65 4.25
N GLY A 149 20.09 -2.52 3.85
CA GLY A 149 21.10 -3.07 4.76
C GLY A 149 20.59 -4.14 5.72
N VAL A 150 19.40 -4.72 5.50
CA VAL A 150 18.86 -5.83 6.28
C VAL A 150 18.87 -7.11 5.45
N LEU A 151 19.36 -8.21 6.03
CA LEU A 151 19.52 -9.48 5.30
C LEU A 151 18.19 -10.21 5.10
N GLY A 152 17.77 -10.35 3.83
CA GLY A 152 16.73 -11.27 3.37
C GLY A 152 15.29 -10.81 3.54
N ALA A 153 14.36 -11.45 2.80
CA ALA A 153 12.92 -11.20 2.92
C ALA A 153 12.42 -11.49 4.35
N THR A 154 11.43 -10.73 4.82
CA THR A 154 10.88 -10.94 6.17
C THR A 154 9.40 -10.60 6.25
N ALA A 155 8.63 -11.45 6.92
CA ALA A 155 7.21 -11.23 7.19
C ALA A 155 6.93 -10.35 8.42
N VAL A 156 7.98 -9.93 9.13
CA VAL A 156 7.88 -9.11 10.34
C VAL A 156 8.61 -7.80 10.08
N PRO A 157 7.95 -6.64 10.23
CA PRO A 157 8.62 -5.34 10.12
C PRO A 157 9.85 -5.23 11.00
N LYS A 158 10.95 -4.79 10.37
CA LYS A 158 12.21 -4.50 11.02
C LYS A 158 12.55 -3.03 10.84
N GLN A 159 12.96 -2.40 11.93
CA GLN A 159 13.58 -1.09 11.85
C GLN A 159 14.91 -1.21 11.11
N VAL A 160 15.16 -0.31 10.17
CA VAL A 160 16.41 -0.22 9.42
C VAL A 160 17.47 0.43 10.32
N PRO A 161 18.56 -0.27 10.68
CA PRO A 161 19.59 0.29 11.54
C PRO A 161 20.32 1.46 10.86
N GLY A 162 20.77 2.43 11.67
CA GLY A 162 21.59 3.55 11.20
C GLY A 162 20.84 4.67 10.47
N LEU A 163 19.58 4.46 10.07
CA LEU A 163 18.72 5.52 9.53
C LEU A 163 17.98 6.23 10.67
N ARG A 164 18.22 7.54 10.79
CA ARG A 164 17.56 8.46 11.73
C ARG A 164 17.30 9.78 11.02
N ASP A 165 16.37 10.56 11.58
CA ASP A 165 16.03 11.90 11.07
C ASP A 165 15.62 11.91 9.58
N ILE A 166 15.05 10.78 9.12
CA ILE A 166 14.55 10.64 7.76
C ILE A 166 13.23 11.40 7.64
N THR A 167 13.10 12.17 6.56
CA THR A 167 11.89 12.96 6.28
C THR A 167 11.09 12.39 5.13
N VAL A 168 11.72 11.57 4.28
CA VAL A 168 11.08 10.95 3.11
C VAL A 168 11.58 9.52 2.93
N VAL A 169 10.63 8.62 2.69
CA VAL A 169 10.88 7.28 2.13
C VAL A 169 10.15 7.19 0.79
N ALA A 170 10.79 6.61 -0.20
CA ALA A 170 10.23 6.31 -1.51
C ALA A 170 10.68 4.93 -1.96
N GLY A 171 9.87 4.24 -2.74
CA GLY A 171 10.15 2.88 -3.16
C GLY A 171 9.29 2.46 -4.33
N GLY A 172 9.80 1.50 -5.08
CA GLY A 172 9.12 0.78 -6.14
C GLY A 172 9.49 -0.70 -6.08
N ASP A 173 9.19 -1.44 -7.14
CA ASP A 173 9.26 -2.91 -7.18
C ASP A 173 10.61 -3.48 -6.73
N TYR A 174 11.71 -2.77 -7.02
CA TYR A 174 13.08 -3.22 -6.71
C TYR A 174 13.98 -2.11 -6.16
N THR A 175 13.44 -0.93 -5.89
CA THR A 175 14.23 0.21 -5.37
C THR A 175 13.60 0.78 -4.13
N ARG A 176 14.42 1.14 -3.15
CA ARG A 176 13.99 1.81 -1.92
C ARG A 176 15.00 2.92 -1.63
N TYR A 177 14.50 4.11 -1.33
CA TYR A 177 15.27 5.30 -1.03
C TYR A 177 14.79 5.88 0.30
N ALA A 178 15.73 6.31 1.12
CA ALA A 178 15.48 7.11 2.31
C ALA A 178 16.33 8.38 2.22
N LEU A 179 15.69 9.53 2.37
CA LEU A 179 16.36 10.83 2.30
C LEU A 179 16.33 11.50 3.67
N VAL A 180 17.51 11.94 4.12
CA VAL A 180 17.65 12.81 5.29
C VAL A 180 17.22 14.22 4.87
N GLY A 181 16.38 14.87 5.67
CA GLY A 181 16.06 16.28 5.44
C GLY A 181 17.31 17.14 5.65
N ALA A 182 17.57 18.10 4.75
CA ALA A 182 18.55 19.13 5.04
C ALA A 182 18.02 19.94 6.24
N GLY A 183 18.74 19.91 7.36
CA GLY A 183 18.46 20.73 8.54
C GLY A 183 18.66 22.21 8.27
#